data_AF-A0A4R8XY70-F1
#
_entry.id   AF-A0A4R8XY70-F1
#
_cell.length_a   1.000
_cell.length_b   1.000
_cell.length_c   1.000
_cell.angle_alpha   90.00
_cell.angle_beta   90.00
_cell.angle_gamma   90.00
#
_symmetry.space_group_name_H-M   'P 1'
#
loop_
_entity.id
_entity.type
_entity.pdbx_description
1 polymer ?
#
loop_
_entity_poly.entity_id
_entity_poly.type
_entity_poly.pdbx_seq_one_letter_code
_entity_poly.pdbx_strand_id
1 'polypeptide(L)'
;MFQPELEETMTITAHASSVATYNRAATDAFGDYLRKIGSVSLLSAEDEVDLARRIEVGLFAEQRSQQDDVDPSLLRELAWLAHDGCRAKNHFIEANLRLVVSIAKHYSGRGMPIMDLV
;
A
#
# COMPACT_ATOMS: atom_id res chain seq x y z
N MET A 1 -12.82 53.25 -3.64
CA MET A 1 -13.12 52.71 -2.30
C MET A 1 -13.24 51.20 -2.47
N PHE A 2 -12.12 50.50 -2.30
CA PHE A 2 -11.96 49.06 -2.58
C PHE A 2 -11.93 48.34 -1.24
N GLN A 3 -12.74 47.29 -1.05
CA GLN A 3 -12.69 46.39 0.11
C GLN A 3 -12.03 45.06 -0.30
N PRO A 4 -10.70 44.98 -0.44
CA PRO A 4 -10.00 43.72 -0.72
C PRO A 4 -9.98 42.76 0.48
N GLU A 5 -10.14 43.28 1.71
CA GLU A 5 -9.98 42.47 2.93
C GLU A 5 -11.10 41.45 3.19
N LEU A 6 -12.31 41.66 2.63
CA LEU A 6 -13.46 40.78 2.84
C LEU A 6 -13.42 39.52 1.97
N GLU A 7 -12.88 39.59 0.75
CA GLU A 7 -12.69 38.41 -0.09
C GLU A 7 -11.54 37.54 0.43
N GLU A 8 -10.47 38.16 0.94
CA GLU A 8 -9.30 37.46 1.47
C GLU A 8 -9.64 36.67 2.74
N THR A 9 -10.44 37.26 3.66
CA THR A 9 -10.92 36.57 4.87
C THR A 9 -11.92 35.44 4.58
N MET A 10 -12.83 35.59 3.60
CA MET A 10 -13.71 34.49 3.16
C MET A 10 -12.91 33.34 2.52
N THR A 11 -11.89 33.65 1.72
CA THR A 11 -11.05 32.64 1.04
C THR A 11 -10.20 31.85 2.05
N ILE A 12 -9.61 32.52 3.03
CA ILE A 12 -8.82 31.87 4.10
C ILE A 12 -9.72 30.95 4.97
N THR A 13 -10.93 31.41 5.30
CA THR A 13 -11.88 30.63 6.12
C THR A 13 -12.41 29.39 5.38
N ALA A 14 -12.68 29.52 4.07
CA ALA A 14 -13.07 28.40 3.22
C ALA A 14 -11.95 27.36 3.07
N HIS A 15 -10.70 27.81 2.88
CA HIS A 15 -9.55 26.92 2.81
C HIS A 15 -9.31 26.18 4.14
N ALA A 16 -9.40 26.88 5.27
CA ALA A 16 -9.27 26.26 6.59
C ALA A 16 -10.35 25.20 6.86
N SER A 17 -11.60 25.45 6.45
CA SER A 17 -12.70 24.47 6.56
C SER A 17 -12.50 23.26 5.65
N SER A 18 -12.00 23.47 4.43
CA SER A 18 -11.65 22.40 3.49
C SER A 18 -10.55 21.50 4.04
N VAL A 19 -9.46 22.10 4.56
CA VAL A 19 -8.34 21.38 5.18
C VAL A 19 -8.80 20.59 6.41
N ALA A 20 -9.67 21.16 7.26
CA ALA A 20 -10.21 20.45 8.42
C ALA A 20 -11.09 19.25 8.03
N THR A 21 -11.88 19.37 6.95
CA THR A 21 -12.72 18.30 6.42
C THR A 21 -11.87 17.17 5.84
N TYR A 22 -10.85 17.52 5.06
CA TYR A 22 -9.89 16.57 4.51
C TYR A 22 -9.13 15.83 5.62
N ASN A 23 -8.63 16.52 6.65
CA ASN A 23 -7.96 15.89 7.79
C ASN A 23 -8.85 14.90 8.54
N ARG A 24 -10.15 15.21 8.69
CA ARG A 24 -11.11 14.29 9.32
C ARG A 24 -11.30 13.04 8.48
N ALA A 25 -11.58 13.21 7.18
CA ALA A 25 -11.73 12.08 6.25
C ALA A 25 -10.46 11.22 6.19
N ALA A 26 -9.28 11.85 6.16
CA ALA A 26 -8.00 11.15 6.21
C ALA A 26 -7.81 10.37 7.51
N THR A 27 -8.26 10.90 8.65
CA THR A 27 -8.20 10.19 9.94
C THR A 27 -9.10 8.96 9.96
N ASP A 28 -10.33 9.07 9.43
CA ASP A 28 -11.29 7.97 9.40
C ASP A 28 -10.81 6.83 8.49
N ALA A 29 -10.35 7.16 7.27
CA ALA A 29 -9.81 6.18 6.34
C ALA A 29 -8.45 5.60 6.80
N PHE A 30 -7.64 6.35 7.56
CA PHE A 30 -6.46 5.79 8.23
C PHE A 30 -6.86 4.77 9.31
N GLY A 31 -7.94 5.02 10.05
CA GLY A 31 -8.48 4.04 11.01
C GLY A 31 -8.92 2.73 10.35
N ASP A 32 -9.56 2.81 9.19
CA ASP A 32 -9.93 1.63 8.39
C ASP A 32 -8.72 0.89 7.84
N TYR A 33 -7.72 1.64 7.35
CA TYR A 33 -6.45 1.07 6.93
C TYR A 33 -5.74 0.32 8.06
N LEU A 34 -5.67 0.89 9.27
CA LEU A 34 -5.09 0.21 10.44
C LEU A 34 -5.80 -1.09 10.80
N ARG A 35 -7.15 -1.11 10.72
CA ARG A 35 -7.93 -2.34 10.93
C ARG A 35 -7.59 -3.40 9.87
N LYS A 36 -7.43 -3.00 8.61
CA LYS A 36 -7.11 -3.90 7.50
C LYS A 36 -5.72 -4.53 7.64
N ILE A 37 -4.69 -3.74 7.94
CA ILE A 37 -3.32 -4.27 8.13
C ILE A 37 -3.17 -4.99 9.49
N GLY A 38 -4.07 -4.71 10.43
CA GLY A 38 -4.19 -5.36 11.73
C GLY A 38 -4.75 -6.78 11.66
N SER A 39 -5.43 -7.16 10.58
CA SER A 39 -6.01 -8.52 10.44
C SER A 39 -5.00 -9.57 9.95
N VAL A 40 -3.87 -9.16 9.39
CA VAL A 40 -2.83 -10.07 8.89
C VAL A 40 -1.81 -10.33 10.00
N SER A 41 -1.48 -11.60 10.22
CA SER A 41 -0.48 -12.02 11.21
C SER A 41 0.92 -11.57 10.81
N LEU A 42 1.79 -11.32 11.80
CA LEU A 42 3.20 -11.08 11.54
C LEU A 42 3.86 -12.37 11.07
N LEU A 43 4.83 -12.24 10.16
CA LEU A 43 5.61 -13.36 9.67
C LEU A 43 6.67 -13.77 10.69
N SER A 44 6.90 -15.07 10.82
CA SER A 44 8.15 -15.59 11.38
C SER A 44 9.26 -15.53 10.32
N ALA A 45 10.51 -15.68 10.76
CA ALA A 45 11.65 -15.75 9.84
C ALA A 45 11.54 -16.94 8.86
N GLU A 46 10.94 -18.06 9.29
CA GLU A 46 10.70 -19.21 8.41
C GLU A 46 9.64 -18.88 7.35
N ASP A 47 8.55 -18.21 7.73
CA ASP A 47 7.50 -17.78 6.79
C ASP A 47 8.06 -16.82 5.72
N GLU A 48 8.96 -15.91 6.11
CA GLU A 48 9.61 -14.99 5.18
C GLU A 48 10.43 -15.74 4.13
N VAL A 49 11.20 -16.75 4.55
CA VAL A 49 12.01 -17.59 3.64
C VAL A 49 11.10 -18.36 2.67
N ASP A 50 10.00 -18.92 3.17
CA ASP A 50 9.07 -19.68 2.33
C ASP A 50 8.31 -18.79 1.34
N LEU A 51 7.88 -17.60 1.76
CA LEU A 51 7.27 -16.62 0.86
C LEU A 51 8.27 -16.15 -0.19
N ALA A 52 9.53 -15.86 0.20
CA ALA A 52 10.58 -15.45 -0.74
C ALA A 52 10.81 -16.51 -1.82
N ARG A 53 10.89 -17.80 -1.44
CA ARG A 53 11.05 -18.90 -2.39
C ARG A 53 9.88 -18.97 -3.39
N ARG A 54 8.65 -18.84 -2.90
CA ARG A 54 7.45 -18.85 -3.77
C ARG A 54 7.41 -17.67 -4.73
N ILE A 55 7.81 -16.49 -4.26
CA ILE A 55 7.93 -15.29 -5.11
C ILE A 55 8.96 -15.51 -6.21
N GLU A 56 10.14 -16.04 -5.88
CA GLU A 56 11.20 -16.33 -6.85
C GLU A 56 10.74 -17.34 -7.92
N VAL A 57 10.13 -18.45 -7.48
CA VAL A 57 9.59 -19.47 -8.40
C VAL A 57 8.50 -18.88 -9.30
N GLY A 58 7.58 -18.09 -8.75
CA GLY A 58 6.52 -17.48 -9.55
C GLY A 58 7.04 -16.45 -10.57
N LEU A 59 8.06 -15.66 -10.20
CA LEU A 59 8.71 -14.73 -11.12
C LEU A 59 9.41 -15.47 -12.26
N PHE A 60 10.12 -16.55 -11.95
CA PHE A 60 10.75 -17.40 -12.95
C PHE A 60 9.70 -18.04 -13.88
N ALA A 61 8.58 -18.49 -13.32
CA ALA A 61 7.51 -19.09 -14.10
C ALA A 61 6.84 -18.08 -15.05
N GLU A 62 6.59 -16.86 -14.58
CA GLU A 62 6.07 -15.75 -15.39
C GLU A 62 7.04 -15.44 -16.55
N GLN A 63 8.33 -15.24 -16.23
CA GLN A 63 9.35 -14.98 -17.24
C GLN A 63 9.46 -16.13 -18.26
N ARG A 64 9.41 -17.39 -17.79
CA ARG A 64 9.48 -18.54 -18.67
C ARG A 64 8.28 -18.59 -19.61
N SER A 65 7.06 -18.31 -19.12
CA SER A 65 5.83 -18.36 -19.93
C SER A 65 5.80 -17.36 -21.09
N GLN A 66 6.65 -16.33 -21.05
CA GLN A 66 6.78 -15.31 -22.10
C GLN A 66 7.79 -15.68 -23.21
N GLN A 67 8.52 -16.78 -23.06
CA GLN A 67 9.49 -17.22 -24.05
C GLN A 67 8.80 -17.95 -25.21
N ASP A 68 9.30 -17.76 -26.43
CA ASP A 68 8.69 -18.35 -27.64
C ASP A 68 8.85 -19.88 -27.75
N ASP A 69 9.79 -20.48 -27.00
CA ASP A 69 10.13 -21.92 -27.03
C ASP A 69 9.51 -22.73 -25.86
N VAL A 70 8.37 -22.27 -25.33
CA VAL A 70 7.72 -22.96 -24.21
C VAL A 70 6.83 -24.08 -24.71
N ASP A 71 7.01 -25.28 -24.14
CA ASP A 71 6.10 -26.40 -24.35
C ASP A 71 4.66 -26.02 -23.96
N PRO A 72 3.68 -26.10 -24.87
CA PRO A 72 2.28 -25.80 -24.59
C PRO A 72 1.68 -26.58 -23.41
N SER A 73 2.19 -27.78 -23.13
CA SER A 73 1.75 -28.60 -22.00
C SER A 73 2.16 -28.00 -20.64
N LEU A 74 3.26 -27.24 -20.61
CA LEU A 74 3.83 -26.63 -19.41
C LEU A 74 3.17 -25.29 -19.05
N LEU A 75 2.50 -24.64 -20.01
CA LEU A 75 1.88 -23.33 -19.82
C LEU A 75 0.92 -23.28 -18.62
N ARG A 76 0.16 -24.36 -18.39
CA ARG A 76 -0.77 -24.42 -17.26
C ARG A 76 -0.05 -24.44 -15.91
N GLU A 77 1.06 -25.16 -15.82
CA GLU A 77 1.86 -25.23 -14.60
C GLU A 77 2.57 -23.89 -14.34
N LEU A 78 3.15 -23.29 -15.37
CA LEU A 78 3.79 -21.97 -15.27
C LEU A 78 2.79 -20.90 -14.82
N ALA A 79 1.57 -20.90 -15.37
CA ALA A 79 0.53 -19.97 -14.95
C ALA A 79 0.14 -20.16 -13.47
N TRP A 80 0.08 -21.40 -13.00
CA TRP A 80 -0.21 -21.68 -11.58
C TRP A 80 0.92 -21.19 -10.67
N LEU A 81 2.18 -21.46 -11.02
CA LEU A 81 3.35 -21.02 -10.26
C LEU A 81 3.46 -19.48 -10.22
N ALA A 82 3.23 -18.82 -11.35
CA ALA A 82 3.20 -17.36 -11.42
C ALA A 82 2.09 -16.77 -10.53
N HIS A 83 0.91 -17.38 -10.56
CA HIS A 83 -0.20 -16.98 -9.68
C HIS A 83 0.14 -17.18 -8.20
N ASP A 84 0.74 -18.32 -7.84
CA ASP A 84 1.16 -18.59 -6.46
C ASP A 84 2.21 -17.58 -5.97
N GLY A 85 3.22 -17.27 -6.78
CA GLY A 85 4.22 -16.26 -6.44
C GLY A 85 3.63 -14.86 -6.27
N CYS A 86 2.64 -14.49 -7.09
CA CYS A 86 1.91 -13.23 -6.92
C CYS A 86 1.13 -13.20 -5.59
N ARG A 87 0.47 -14.29 -5.22
CA ARG A 87 -0.20 -14.41 -3.91
C ARG A 87 0.78 -14.33 -2.76
N ALA A 88 1.94 -14.99 -2.87
CA ALA A 88 3.00 -14.93 -1.87
C ALA A 88 3.54 -13.50 -1.71
N LYS A 89 3.76 -12.78 -2.82
CA LYS A 89 4.16 -11.38 -2.82
C LYS A 89 3.15 -10.49 -2.10
N ASN A 90 1.86 -10.65 -2.39
CA ASN A 90 0.81 -9.88 -1.73
C ASN A 90 0.76 -10.16 -0.23
N HIS A 91 0.86 -11.43 0.18
CA HIS A 91 0.95 -11.80 1.59
C HIS A 91 2.16 -11.12 2.26
N PHE A 92 3.34 -11.23 1.66
CA PHE A 92 4.56 -10.63 2.18
C PHE A 92 4.42 -9.12 2.39
N ILE A 93 3.84 -8.41 1.42
CA ILE A 93 3.56 -6.97 1.52
C ILE A 93 2.60 -6.70 2.67
N GLU A 94 1.44 -7.37 2.69
CA GLU A 94 0.39 -7.14 3.69
C GLU A 94 0.88 -7.36 5.12
N ALA A 95 1.68 -8.39 5.36
CA ALA A 95 2.23 -8.67 6.69
C ALA A 95 3.26 -7.62 7.15
N ASN A 96 3.90 -6.93 6.20
CA ASN A 96 4.90 -5.90 6.48
C ASN A 96 4.36 -4.46 6.45
N LEU A 97 3.09 -4.23 6.10
CA LEU A 97 2.51 -2.87 6.09
C LEU A 97 2.56 -2.18 7.47
N ARG A 98 2.55 -2.95 8.56
CA ARG A 98 2.70 -2.40 9.92
C ARG A 98 4.06 -1.73 10.14
N LEU A 99 5.12 -2.24 9.52
CA LEU A 99 6.46 -1.64 9.58
C LEU A 99 6.45 -0.25 8.92
N VAL A 100 5.85 -0.14 7.74
CA VAL A 100 5.71 1.14 7.02
C VAL A 100 5.02 2.19 7.91
N VAL A 101 3.90 1.83 8.52
CA VAL A 101 3.18 2.71 9.44
C VAL A 101 4.04 3.08 10.66
N SER A 102 4.80 2.14 11.23
CA SER A 102 5.67 2.42 12.37
C SER A 102 6.75 3.46 12.05
N ILE A 103 7.28 3.44 10.82
CA ILE A 103 8.26 4.41 10.33
C ILE A 103 7.56 5.74 10.04
N ALA A 104 6.45 5.73 9.29
CA ALA A 104 5.68 6.92 8.91
C ALA A 104 5.19 7.75 10.12
N LYS A 105 4.87 7.09 11.24
CA LYS A 105 4.52 7.77 12.50
C LYS A 105 5.60 8.76 12.99
N HIS A 106 6.88 8.49 12.73
CA HIS A 106 7.97 9.40 13.08
C HIS A 106 8.01 10.68 12.24
N TYR A 107 7.29 10.68 11.11
CA TYR A 107 7.21 11.81 10.19
C TYR A 107 5.87 12.56 10.26
N SER A 108 4.94 12.07 11.08
CA SER A 108 3.63 12.68 11.30
C SER A 108 3.73 14.02 12.04
N GLY A 109 2.72 14.88 11.88
CA GLY A 109 2.64 16.17 12.57
C GLY A 109 3.44 17.30 11.93
N ARG A 110 4.01 17.11 10.72
CA ARG A 110 4.78 18.12 9.98
C ARG A 110 3.98 18.80 8.86
N GLY A 111 2.65 18.90 9.02
CA GLY A 111 1.76 19.56 8.05
C GLY A 111 1.25 18.67 6.91
N MET A 112 1.61 17.39 6.89
CA MET A 112 1.07 16.38 5.97
C MET A 112 0.30 15.30 6.76
N PRO A 113 -0.90 14.90 6.32
CA PRO A 113 -1.64 13.78 6.91
C PRO A 113 -0.83 12.48 6.85
N ILE A 114 -1.01 11.64 7.87
CA ILE A 114 -0.30 10.35 7.94
C ILE A 114 -0.65 9.40 6.78
N MET A 115 -1.83 9.54 6.18
CA MET A 115 -2.23 8.74 5.02
C MET A 115 -1.38 9.03 3.79
N ASP A 116 -0.90 10.25 3.61
CA ASP A 116 -0.05 10.61 2.46
C ASP A 116 1.41 10.15 2.66
N LEU A 117 1.77 9.73 3.87
CA LEU A 117 3.10 9.22 4.21
C LEU A 117 3.25 7.71 4.01
N VAL A 118 2.14 6.98 3.84
CA VAL A 118 2.07 5.50 3.77
C VAL A 118 1.64 5.08 2.38
#